data_AF-A0AAX4P522-F1
#
_entry.id   AF-A0AAX4P522-F1
#
_cell.length_a   1.000
_cell.length_b   1.000
_cell.length_c   1.000
_cell.angle_alpha   90.00
_cell.angle_beta   90.00
_cell.angle_gamma   90.00
#
_symmetry.space_group_name_H-M   'P 1'
#
loop_
_entity.id
_entity.type
_entity.pdbx_description
1 polymer ?
#
loop_
_entity_poly.entity_id
_entity_poly.type
_entity_poly.pdbx_seq_one_letter_code
_entity_poly.pdbx_strand_id
1 'polypeptide(L)'
;MERMMGSASATRSGSRTTQGRMMGLRCRSAQARTQIRSSGRAGISGREHIPHSTTTRAGRETPSSASSASSSSSRRIVILGGAGRVGSATAAAILREQERGNGFEGREVVLAGRRPREEALSSLPQDLAGRVGYERCDASDPASLDRLLGSPASLVIHAAGPFQQTESCPVLEASIRNGCGAYLDVCDDADHTLRAKTEFHDAAREAGLSAVVSTGVYPGLSNVMAAYMCRGAGSPFPDSSAEKLRYSYFTAGSGGVGETILATSVLLLGEPAAQFVEGQRRDVGAYSERNVVEFGQKVGKRECFSLNLPEVFTSREALGVETVSAYFGTSPGVWNLAMRMMADLLPQDLLRSRKFANALASLIMPLVVAVDALVGKTTAMRVDVKYQNGKASSSLFVHGDTAAAAGNSAAAFADRLLHDENGEPLGAGVWYPEDDGVVEDHDRFFRMCTEGCQAFAMSQAPWRLEQDGLRIGMGLYL
;
A
#
# COMPACT_ATOMS: atom_id res chain seq x y z
N MET A 1 6.90 70.24 14.14
CA MET A 1 5.88 69.76 15.10
C MET A 1 6.34 68.39 15.56
N GLU A 2 7.31 68.34 16.48
CA GLU A 2 7.08 68.23 17.95
C GLU A 2 6.52 66.84 18.31
N ARG A 3 7.35 65.94 18.87
CA ARG A 3 7.60 65.71 20.32
C ARG A 3 6.38 64.99 20.95
N MET A 4 6.45 63.89 21.71
CA MET A 4 7.40 63.34 22.72
C MET A 4 7.17 61.81 22.78
N MET A 5 8.14 60.91 23.01
CA MET A 5 9.14 60.71 24.09
C MET A 5 8.61 60.27 25.47
N GLY A 6 9.24 59.21 25.98
CA GLY A 6 9.31 58.75 27.39
C GLY A 6 9.22 57.22 27.45
N SER A 7 10.26 56.37 27.57
CA SER A 7 11.54 56.32 28.31
C SER A 7 11.44 56.10 29.83
N ALA A 8 11.97 54.95 30.31
CA ALA A 8 12.83 54.75 31.51
C ALA A 8 12.76 53.27 31.96
N SER A 9 13.82 52.46 31.75
CA SER A 9 14.95 52.16 32.68
C SER A 9 14.57 51.24 33.86
N ALA A 10 14.99 49.97 33.85
CA ALA A 10 16.26 49.42 34.36
C ALA A 10 16.26 49.10 35.87
N THR A 11 16.58 47.85 36.24
CA THR A 11 17.37 47.50 37.43
C THR A 11 17.87 46.04 37.37
N ARG A 12 19.16 45.88 37.68
CA ARG A 12 19.89 44.62 37.91
C ARG A 12 19.75 44.18 39.37
N SER A 13 19.68 42.88 39.63
CA SER A 13 20.44 42.11 40.65
C SER A 13 20.11 40.62 40.41
N GLY A 14 20.92 39.59 40.61
CA GLY A 14 22.14 39.42 41.38
C GLY A 14 22.05 38.08 42.13
N SER A 15 22.50 37.00 41.49
CA SER A 15 23.01 35.71 42.03
C SER A 15 22.26 34.94 43.14
N ARG A 16 22.03 33.63 42.92
CA ARG A 16 22.65 32.57 43.75
C ARG A 16 22.55 31.18 43.11
N THR A 17 23.66 30.49 43.26
CA THR A 17 24.05 29.12 42.93
C THR A 17 23.23 28.06 43.67
N THR A 18 22.92 26.96 42.99
CA THR A 18 23.03 25.62 43.61
C THR A 18 23.42 24.58 42.57
N GLN A 19 24.44 23.83 42.95
CA GLN A 19 25.19 22.83 42.23
C GLN A 19 24.52 21.47 42.47
N GLY A 20 24.26 20.68 41.42
CA GLY A 20 23.64 19.35 41.52
C GLY A 20 24.21 18.41 40.46
N ARG A 21 25.01 17.46 40.92
CA ARG A 21 25.93 16.55 40.21
C ARG A 21 25.28 15.53 39.26
N MET A 22 25.93 15.34 38.11
CA MET A 22 26.20 14.12 37.31
C MET A 22 25.62 12.76 37.74
N MET A 23 24.99 12.09 36.77
CA MET A 23 25.19 10.69 36.35
C MET A 23 24.47 10.54 34.98
N GLY A 24 25.04 10.12 33.85
CA GLY A 24 26.16 9.22 33.63
C GLY A 24 25.66 7.85 33.17
N LEU A 25 24.94 7.74 32.04
CA LEU A 25 24.71 6.45 31.37
C LEU A 25 25.33 6.43 29.98
N ARG A 26 26.34 5.57 29.86
CA ARG A 26 27.13 5.29 28.67
C ARG A 26 26.40 4.29 27.78
N CYS A 27 26.44 4.56 26.47
CA CYS A 27 26.33 3.55 25.41
C CYS A 27 27.23 2.35 25.71
N ARG A 28 26.70 1.13 25.56
CA ARG A 28 27.49 -0.07 25.36
C ARG A 28 27.22 -0.60 23.96
N SER A 29 28.22 -0.43 23.10
CA SER A 29 28.42 -1.17 21.87
C SER A 29 28.81 -2.61 22.20
N ALA A 30 28.11 -3.58 21.59
CA ALA A 30 28.48 -4.98 21.63
C ALA A 30 29.38 -5.29 20.42
N GLN A 31 30.68 -5.48 20.66
CA GLN A 31 31.60 -6.05 19.69
C GLN A 31 31.53 -7.58 19.79
N ALA A 32 31.06 -8.23 18.73
CA ALA A 32 31.16 -9.67 18.56
C ALA A 32 32.61 -10.03 18.19
N ARG A 33 33.27 -10.85 19.03
CA ARG A 33 34.58 -11.44 18.74
C ARG A 33 34.40 -12.80 18.07
N THR A 34 34.86 -12.86 16.84
CA THR A 34 35.14 -14.07 16.06
C THR A 34 36.20 -14.92 16.78
N GLN A 35 35.88 -16.18 17.10
CA GLN A 35 36.90 -17.19 17.40
C GLN A 35 36.85 -18.29 16.35
N ILE A 36 37.88 -18.26 15.51
CA ILE A 36 38.29 -19.33 14.61
C ILE A 36 38.96 -20.40 15.48
N ARG A 37 38.50 -21.65 15.40
CA ARG A 37 39.28 -22.83 15.81
C ARG A 37 39.30 -23.82 14.66
N SER A 38 40.50 -24.01 14.13
CA SER A 38 40.91 -25.01 13.16
C SER A 38 41.60 -26.18 13.85
N SER A 39 41.78 -27.27 13.09
CA SER A 39 42.49 -28.54 13.38
C SER A 39 41.72 -29.57 14.20
N GLY A 40 41.73 -30.87 13.89
CA GLY A 40 42.54 -31.63 12.95
C GLY A 40 41.97 -33.05 12.79
N ARG A 41 42.50 -33.76 11.79
CA ARG A 41 42.00 -35.02 11.21
C ARG A 41 42.90 -36.19 11.64
N ALA A 42 42.31 -37.29 12.12
CA ALA A 42 42.82 -38.68 12.12
C ALA A 42 41.73 -39.54 12.82
N GLY A 43 41.32 -40.75 12.45
CA GLY A 43 41.87 -41.77 11.57
C GLY A 43 41.81 -43.12 12.31
N ILE A 44 41.08 -44.08 11.72
CA ILE A 44 41.31 -45.55 11.77
C ILE A 44 40.53 -46.41 12.81
N SER A 45 39.74 -47.32 12.21
CA SER A 45 39.36 -48.73 12.48
C SER A 45 39.04 -49.29 13.88
N GLY A 46 38.04 -50.18 13.88
CA GLY A 46 37.79 -51.15 14.94
C GLY A 46 36.43 -51.84 14.75
N ARG A 47 36.44 -53.03 14.13
CA ARG A 47 35.29 -53.90 13.88
C ARG A 47 35.39 -55.06 14.88
N GLU A 48 34.39 -55.31 15.71
CA GLU A 48 34.27 -56.58 16.43
C GLU A 48 32.84 -56.90 16.90
N HIS A 49 32.58 -58.20 16.99
CA HIS A 49 31.29 -58.87 17.07
C HIS A 49 30.77 -59.07 18.51
N ILE A 50 29.44 -59.23 18.59
CA ILE A 50 28.49 -59.61 19.66
C ILE A 50 28.95 -60.81 20.54
N PRO A 51 28.43 -60.99 21.78
CA PRO A 51 27.23 -61.82 21.96
C PRO A 51 26.21 -61.36 23.03
N HIS A 52 25.03 -61.98 22.95
CA HIS A 52 23.78 -61.81 23.70
C HIS A 52 23.85 -61.83 25.24
N SER A 53 22.93 -61.09 25.88
CA SER A 53 22.37 -61.44 27.19
C SER A 53 20.94 -60.89 27.33
N THR A 54 20.02 -61.82 27.55
CA THR A 54 18.59 -61.65 27.80
C THR A 54 18.34 -61.16 29.22
N THR A 55 17.63 -60.05 29.43
CA THR A 55 16.93 -59.82 30.71
C THR A 55 15.71 -58.92 30.53
N THR A 56 14.55 -59.51 30.78
CA THR A 56 13.23 -58.90 30.93
C THR A 56 13.18 -58.04 32.20
N ARG A 57 12.83 -56.75 32.08
CA ARG A 57 12.00 -56.08 33.10
C ARG A 57 11.35 -54.80 32.60
N ALA A 58 10.10 -54.65 33.00
CA ALA A 58 9.14 -53.62 32.63
C ALA A 58 9.45 -52.21 33.14
N GLY A 59 8.89 -51.21 32.44
CA GLY A 59 8.34 -50.00 33.06
C GLY A 59 9.21 -48.75 33.01
N ARG A 60 9.13 -47.99 31.92
CA ARG A 60 9.03 -46.51 31.93
C ARG A 60 8.81 -46.02 30.51
N GLU A 61 7.58 -45.62 30.21
CA GLU A 61 7.27 -44.82 29.02
C GLU A 61 7.92 -43.45 29.19
N THR A 62 8.99 -43.22 28.42
CA THR A 62 9.47 -41.88 28.09
C THR A 62 8.50 -41.29 27.05
N PRO A 63 8.06 -40.04 27.17
CA PRO A 63 7.18 -39.45 26.18
C PRO A 63 7.93 -39.38 24.85
N SER A 64 7.41 -40.11 23.87
CA SER A 64 7.80 -39.99 22.46
C SER A 64 7.76 -38.51 22.09
N SER A 65 8.89 -38.02 21.60
CA SER A 65 9.01 -36.74 20.92
C SER A 65 7.83 -36.56 19.97
N ALA A 66 6.93 -35.65 20.32
CA ALA A 66 5.96 -35.12 19.39
C ALA A 66 6.76 -34.40 18.30
N SER A 67 6.99 -35.13 17.21
CA SER A 67 7.26 -34.55 15.90
C SER A 67 6.25 -33.42 15.72
N SER A 68 6.75 -32.18 15.76
CA SER A 68 6.00 -30.98 15.43
C SER A 68 5.27 -31.24 14.12
N ALA A 69 3.97 -31.44 14.19
CA ALA A 69 3.13 -31.48 13.02
C ALA A 69 3.29 -30.12 12.35
N SER A 70 4.06 -30.08 11.26
CA SER A 70 4.02 -28.97 10.34
C SER A 70 2.56 -28.85 9.93
N SER A 71 1.89 -27.79 10.39
CA SER A 71 0.56 -27.46 9.89
C SER A 71 0.64 -27.49 8.37
N SER A 72 -0.22 -28.26 7.71
CA SER A 72 -0.35 -28.18 6.27
C SER A 72 -0.88 -26.77 5.99
N SER A 73 0.02 -25.81 5.77
CA SER A 73 -0.35 -24.43 5.49
C SER A 73 -1.29 -24.45 4.29
N SER A 74 -2.49 -23.90 4.49
CA SER A 74 -3.49 -23.81 3.44
C SER A 74 -2.87 -23.15 2.21
N ARG A 75 -3.10 -23.71 1.04
CA ARG A 75 -2.54 -23.19 -0.22
C ARG A 75 -3.45 -22.17 -0.89
N ARG A 76 -4.60 -21.83 -0.28
CA ARG A 76 -5.61 -20.96 -0.87
C ARG A 76 -5.19 -19.49 -0.77
N ILE A 77 -5.32 -18.78 -1.88
CA ILE A 77 -5.35 -17.32 -1.96
C ILE A 77 -6.79 -16.93 -2.29
N VAL A 78 -7.46 -16.26 -1.36
CA VAL A 78 -8.86 -15.85 -1.53
C VAL A 78 -8.91 -14.38 -1.91
N ILE A 79 -9.52 -14.07 -3.06
CA ILE A 79 -9.65 -12.69 -3.56
C ILE A 79 -11.12 -12.27 -3.48
N LEU A 80 -11.48 -11.54 -2.43
CA LEU A 80 -12.84 -11.02 -2.22
C LEU A 80 -13.05 -9.77 -3.08
N GLY A 81 -14.14 -9.72 -3.84
CA GLY A 81 -14.27 -8.79 -4.97
C GLY A 81 -13.52 -9.29 -6.22
N GLY A 82 -13.15 -10.58 -6.24
CA GLY A 82 -12.28 -11.19 -7.25
C GLY A 82 -12.84 -11.17 -8.68
N ALA A 83 -14.16 -11.10 -8.84
CA ALA A 83 -14.78 -10.96 -10.17
C ALA A 83 -14.95 -9.48 -10.59
N GLY A 84 -14.52 -8.51 -9.79
CA GLY A 84 -14.44 -7.10 -10.17
C GLY A 84 -13.19 -6.78 -11.00
N ARG A 85 -13.06 -5.55 -11.50
CA ARG A 85 -11.92 -5.12 -12.34
C ARG A 85 -10.57 -5.29 -11.64
N VAL A 86 -10.40 -4.75 -10.42
CA VAL A 86 -9.14 -4.84 -9.67
C VAL A 86 -8.88 -6.26 -9.18
N GLY A 87 -9.91 -6.92 -8.63
CA GLY A 87 -9.78 -8.29 -8.13
C GLY A 87 -9.37 -9.29 -9.22
N SER A 88 -9.98 -9.21 -10.41
CA SER A 88 -9.62 -10.08 -11.54
C SER A 88 -8.23 -9.74 -12.10
N ALA A 89 -7.87 -8.46 -12.17
CA ALA A 89 -6.51 -8.06 -12.55
C ALA A 89 -5.44 -8.56 -11.56
N THR A 90 -5.75 -8.57 -10.26
CA THR A 90 -4.89 -9.13 -9.21
C THR A 90 -4.72 -10.63 -9.39
N ALA A 91 -5.83 -11.35 -9.62
CA ALA A 91 -5.79 -12.77 -9.91
C ALA A 91 -4.92 -13.07 -11.15
N ALA A 92 -5.07 -12.29 -12.21
CA ALA A 92 -4.30 -12.46 -13.44
C ALA A 92 -2.81 -12.20 -13.19
N ALA A 93 -2.46 -11.19 -12.40
CA ALA A 93 -1.08 -10.91 -12.02
C ALA A 93 -0.45 -12.06 -11.21
N ILE A 94 -1.17 -12.61 -10.24
CA ILE A 94 -0.73 -13.78 -9.46
C ILE A 94 -0.52 -14.99 -10.37
N LEU A 95 -1.49 -15.30 -11.25
CA LEU A 95 -1.38 -16.44 -12.17
C LEU A 95 -0.20 -16.29 -13.15
N ARG A 96 0.09 -15.08 -13.63
CA ARG A 96 1.28 -14.81 -14.47
C ARG A 96 2.58 -15.05 -13.72
N GLU A 97 2.67 -14.65 -12.46
CA GLU A 97 3.88 -14.89 -11.65
C GLU A 97 4.02 -16.37 -11.28
N GLN A 98 2.91 -17.09 -11.06
CA GLN A 98 2.90 -18.55 -10.94
C GLN A 98 3.49 -19.24 -12.18
N GLU A 99 3.08 -18.83 -13.38
CA GLU A 99 3.62 -19.37 -14.64
C GLU A 99 5.12 -19.12 -14.79
N ARG A 100 5.61 -18.01 -14.23
CA ARG A 100 7.04 -17.65 -14.22
C ARG A 100 7.84 -18.38 -13.15
N GLY A 101 7.21 -19.17 -12.29
CA GLY A 101 7.87 -19.87 -11.17
C GLY A 101 8.21 -18.94 -10.01
N ASN A 102 7.50 -17.82 -9.86
CA ASN A 102 7.72 -16.83 -8.80
C ASN A 102 6.55 -16.84 -7.82
N GLY A 103 6.79 -16.57 -6.54
CA GLY A 103 5.73 -16.04 -5.66
C GLY A 103 4.81 -17.06 -4.99
N PHE A 104 4.37 -18.00 -5.81
CA PHE A 104 3.01 -18.49 -5.67
C PHE A 104 2.90 -19.98 -6.00
N GLU A 105 4.01 -20.71 -5.98
CA GLU A 105 4.05 -22.13 -6.33
C GLU A 105 3.06 -22.97 -5.50
N GLY A 106 2.26 -23.79 -6.21
CA GLY A 106 1.28 -24.67 -5.59
C GLY A 106 0.08 -23.96 -4.92
N ARG A 107 -0.05 -22.63 -5.05
CA ARG A 107 -1.18 -21.88 -4.48
C ARG A 107 -2.41 -21.96 -5.38
N GLU A 108 -3.58 -22.12 -4.78
CA GLU A 108 -4.87 -22.11 -5.49
C GLU A 108 -5.50 -20.73 -5.38
N VAL A 109 -5.83 -20.10 -6.51
CA VAL A 109 -6.51 -18.80 -6.53
C VAL A 109 -8.03 -19.03 -6.54
N VAL A 110 -8.70 -18.52 -5.52
CA VAL A 110 -10.17 -18.57 -5.36
C VAL A 110 -10.72 -17.16 -5.36
N LEU A 111 -11.55 -16.84 -6.34
CA LEU A 111 -12.28 -15.58 -6.38
C LEU A 111 -13.52 -15.67 -5.49
N ALA A 112 -13.87 -14.58 -4.82
CA ALA A 112 -15.08 -14.50 -4.03
C ALA A 112 -15.86 -13.20 -4.26
N GLY A 113 -17.18 -13.27 -4.17
CA GLY A 113 -18.04 -12.08 -4.29
C GLY A 113 -19.53 -12.37 -4.23
N ARG A 114 -20.34 -11.31 -4.27
CA ARG A 114 -21.81 -11.38 -4.07
C ARG A 114 -22.56 -12.05 -5.23
N ARG A 115 -21.99 -11.98 -6.43
CA ARG A 115 -22.63 -12.44 -7.67
C ARG A 115 -22.80 -13.96 -7.70
N PRO A 116 -23.87 -14.49 -8.34
CA PRO A 116 -23.98 -15.91 -8.65
C PRO A 116 -22.73 -16.42 -9.39
N ARG A 117 -22.37 -17.69 -9.14
CA ARG A 117 -21.13 -18.28 -9.67
C ARG A 117 -21.03 -18.21 -11.19
N GLU A 118 -22.09 -18.59 -11.90
CA GLU A 118 -22.11 -18.62 -13.36
C GLU A 118 -21.95 -17.23 -13.98
N GLU A 119 -22.62 -16.22 -13.43
CA GLU A 119 -22.48 -14.82 -13.83
C GLU A 119 -21.07 -14.29 -13.54
N ALA A 120 -20.50 -14.61 -12.38
CA ALA A 120 -19.16 -14.18 -12.03
C ALA A 120 -18.12 -14.77 -12.98
N LEU A 121 -18.16 -16.10 -13.19
CA LEU A 121 -17.21 -16.81 -14.04
C LEU A 121 -17.34 -16.43 -15.52
N SER A 122 -18.56 -16.22 -16.04
CA SER A 122 -18.77 -15.81 -17.44
C SER A 122 -18.29 -14.39 -17.74
N SER A 123 -18.16 -13.54 -16.72
CA SER A 123 -17.66 -12.17 -16.86
C SER A 123 -16.13 -12.04 -16.71
N LEU A 124 -15.43 -13.13 -16.39
CA LEU A 124 -13.98 -13.10 -16.21
C LEU A 124 -13.27 -12.91 -17.56
N PRO A 125 -12.11 -12.25 -17.57
CA PRO A 125 -11.27 -12.24 -18.75
C PRO A 125 -10.73 -13.65 -19.04
N GLN A 126 -10.40 -13.89 -20.31
CA GLN A 126 -10.09 -15.23 -20.84
C GLN A 126 -8.86 -15.87 -20.17
N ASP A 127 -7.92 -15.06 -19.70
CA ASP A 127 -6.71 -15.48 -19.00
C ASP A 127 -6.98 -16.10 -17.61
N LEU A 128 -8.17 -15.88 -17.03
CA LEU A 128 -8.62 -16.50 -15.79
C LEU A 128 -9.54 -17.71 -16.00
N ALA A 129 -10.13 -17.84 -17.18
CA ALA A 129 -11.18 -18.83 -17.44
C ALA A 129 -10.66 -20.27 -17.22
N GLY A 130 -11.33 -21.01 -16.33
CA GLY A 130 -10.95 -22.39 -15.99
C GLY A 130 -9.70 -22.53 -15.11
N ARG A 131 -9.10 -21.41 -14.65
CA ARG A 131 -7.86 -21.40 -13.87
C ARG A 131 -8.05 -20.95 -12.42
N VAL A 132 -9.26 -20.51 -12.07
CA VAL A 132 -9.59 -20.00 -10.73
C VAL A 132 -10.86 -20.66 -10.19
N GLY A 133 -10.91 -20.84 -8.87
CA GLY A 133 -12.14 -21.17 -8.16
C GLY A 133 -13.05 -19.95 -8.03
N TYR A 134 -14.34 -20.18 -7.72
CA TYR A 134 -15.24 -19.11 -7.31
C TYR A 134 -16.16 -19.54 -6.17
N GLU A 135 -16.22 -18.74 -5.12
CA GLU A 135 -17.09 -18.92 -3.96
C GLU A 135 -17.95 -17.68 -3.72
N ARG A 136 -19.26 -17.88 -3.51
CA ARG A 136 -20.15 -16.76 -3.24
C ARG A 136 -19.92 -16.26 -1.81
N CYS A 137 -19.70 -14.96 -1.67
CA CYS A 137 -19.53 -14.31 -0.38
C CYS A 137 -20.11 -12.89 -0.38
N ASP A 138 -20.90 -12.58 0.66
CA ASP A 138 -21.29 -11.21 0.97
C ASP A 138 -20.44 -10.67 2.12
N ALA A 139 -19.65 -9.64 1.85
CA ALA A 139 -18.76 -9.03 2.84
C ALA A 139 -19.50 -8.34 4.00
N SER A 140 -20.80 -8.06 3.82
CA SER A 140 -21.66 -7.49 4.86
C SER A 140 -22.34 -8.54 5.75
N ASP A 141 -22.22 -9.83 5.41
CA ASP A 141 -22.73 -10.96 6.21
C ASP A 141 -21.55 -11.65 6.92
N PRO A 142 -21.38 -11.47 8.24
CA PRO A 142 -20.32 -12.13 9.00
C PRO A 142 -20.31 -13.66 8.84
N ALA A 143 -21.50 -14.29 8.77
CA ALA A 143 -21.59 -15.73 8.59
C ALA A 143 -21.15 -16.15 7.18
N SER A 144 -21.31 -15.28 6.18
CA SER A 144 -20.78 -15.52 4.84
C SER A 144 -19.26 -15.46 4.81
N LEU A 145 -18.66 -14.51 5.53
CA LEU A 145 -17.20 -14.41 5.66
C LEU A 145 -16.63 -15.63 6.39
N ASP A 146 -17.27 -16.06 7.49
CA ASP A 146 -16.85 -17.24 8.25
C ASP A 146 -16.99 -18.53 7.43
N ARG A 147 -17.99 -18.65 6.57
CA ARG A 147 -18.08 -19.78 5.62
C ARG A 147 -16.94 -19.79 4.61
N LEU A 148 -16.60 -18.63 4.04
CA LEU A 148 -15.52 -18.50 3.06
C LEU A 148 -14.14 -18.80 3.67
N LEU A 149 -13.91 -18.28 4.88
CA LEU A 149 -12.61 -18.30 5.57
C LEU A 149 -12.45 -19.41 6.61
N GLY A 150 -13.51 -20.16 6.92
CA GLY A 150 -13.50 -21.23 7.92
C GLY A 150 -12.57 -22.41 7.57
N SER A 151 -12.20 -22.56 6.30
CA SER A 151 -10.95 -23.23 5.90
C SER A 151 -9.90 -22.15 5.69
N PRO A 152 -9.01 -21.88 6.67
CA PRO A 152 -8.17 -20.70 6.70
C PRO A 152 -7.41 -20.52 5.39
N ALA A 153 -7.37 -19.31 4.84
CA ALA A 153 -6.58 -19.02 3.65
C ALA A 153 -5.12 -18.72 4.04
N SER A 154 -4.17 -19.01 3.15
CA SER A 154 -2.81 -18.47 3.34
C SER A 154 -2.76 -16.97 3.15
N LEU A 155 -3.59 -16.44 2.25
CA LEU A 155 -3.68 -15.02 1.97
C LEU A 155 -5.13 -14.67 1.61
N VAL A 156 -5.64 -13.61 2.24
CA VAL A 156 -6.90 -12.97 1.87
C VAL A 156 -6.59 -11.63 1.21
N ILE A 157 -7.11 -11.41 0.02
CA ILE A 157 -6.99 -10.17 -0.75
C ILE A 157 -8.37 -9.51 -0.82
N HIS A 158 -8.55 -8.37 -0.17
CA HIS A 158 -9.80 -7.63 -0.16
C HIS A 158 -9.82 -6.52 -1.23
N ALA A 159 -10.53 -6.79 -2.32
CA ALA A 159 -10.75 -5.85 -3.43
C ALA A 159 -12.24 -5.48 -3.62
N ALA A 160 -13.05 -5.63 -2.55
CA ALA A 160 -14.50 -5.42 -2.61
C ALA A 160 -14.89 -4.08 -1.94
N GLY A 161 -14.76 -2.99 -2.68
CA GLY A 161 -15.23 -1.67 -2.24
C GLY A 161 -16.71 -1.40 -2.49
N PRO A 162 -17.18 -0.15 -2.25
CA PRO A 162 -16.39 0.97 -1.72
C PRO A 162 -16.02 0.76 -0.25
N PHE A 163 -14.88 1.30 0.19
CA PHE A 163 -14.41 1.19 1.58
C PHE A 163 -14.99 2.32 2.46
N GLN A 164 -15.21 3.49 1.87
CA GLN A 164 -15.71 4.72 2.51
C GLN A 164 -17.05 4.51 3.18
N GLN A 165 -17.25 5.06 4.37
CA GLN A 165 -18.48 4.92 5.16
C GLN A 165 -18.75 3.47 5.63
N THR A 166 -17.70 2.69 5.90
CA THR A 166 -17.78 1.49 6.75
C THR A 166 -17.20 1.83 8.12
N GLU A 167 -17.92 1.49 9.19
CA GLU A 167 -17.47 1.72 10.59
C GLU A 167 -16.70 0.54 11.19
N SER A 168 -16.31 -0.44 10.37
CA SER A 168 -15.63 -1.66 10.77
C SER A 168 -14.71 -2.18 9.67
N CYS A 169 -13.92 -3.22 9.96
CA CYS A 169 -13.01 -3.87 9.02
C CYS A 169 -13.40 -5.35 8.85
N PRO A 170 -14.62 -5.65 8.35
CA PRO A 170 -15.25 -6.97 8.52
C PRO A 170 -14.44 -8.11 7.91
N VAL A 171 -13.73 -7.86 6.80
CA VAL A 171 -12.92 -8.88 6.14
C VAL A 171 -11.64 -9.14 6.92
N LEU A 172 -10.96 -8.10 7.42
CA LEU A 172 -9.78 -8.24 8.29
C LEU A 172 -10.16 -8.93 9.60
N GLU A 173 -11.25 -8.52 10.24
CA GLU A 173 -11.82 -9.15 11.44
C GLU A 173 -12.07 -10.64 11.23
N ALA A 174 -12.72 -11.01 10.12
CA ALA A 174 -12.97 -12.40 9.80
C ALA A 174 -11.68 -13.17 9.50
N SER A 175 -10.69 -12.55 8.85
CA SER A 175 -9.37 -13.16 8.62
C SER A 175 -8.64 -13.46 9.93
N ILE A 176 -8.66 -12.53 10.88
CA ILE A 176 -8.08 -12.71 12.23
C ILE A 176 -8.83 -13.83 12.96
N ARG A 177 -10.16 -13.74 13.05
CA ARG A 177 -10.99 -14.71 13.79
C ARG A 177 -10.88 -16.13 13.25
N ASN A 178 -10.71 -16.31 11.94
CA ASN A 178 -10.56 -17.62 11.31
C ASN A 178 -9.09 -18.06 11.16
N GLY A 179 -8.12 -17.33 11.73
CA GLY A 179 -6.71 -17.73 11.73
C GLY A 179 -6.08 -17.82 10.33
N CYS A 180 -6.42 -16.88 9.43
CA CYS A 180 -5.77 -16.78 8.13
C CYS A 180 -4.30 -16.38 8.28
N GLY A 181 -3.44 -16.79 7.34
CA GLY A 181 -1.99 -16.53 7.43
C GLY A 181 -1.62 -15.06 7.16
N ALA A 182 -2.18 -14.49 6.10
CA ALA A 182 -1.92 -13.12 5.70
C ALA A 182 -3.17 -12.43 5.15
N TYR A 183 -3.13 -11.10 5.16
CA TYR A 183 -4.19 -10.23 4.65
C TYR A 183 -3.62 -9.06 3.87
N LEU A 184 -4.29 -8.67 2.79
CA LEU A 184 -4.13 -7.34 2.24
C LEU A 184 -5.46 -6.80 1.70
N ASP A 185 -5.53 -5.49 1.53
CA ASP A 185 -6.64 -4.82 0.87
C ASP A 185 -6.16 -3.75 -0.11
N VAL A 186 -7.03 -3.33 -1.02
CA VAL A 186 -6.78 -2.21 -1.94
C VAL A 186 -7.54 -0.96 -1.49
N CYS A 187 -7.64 -0.74 -0.18
CA CYS A 187 -8.40 0.33 0.44
C CYS A 187 -7.82 1.71 0.11
N ASP A 188 -8.68 2.65 -0.30
CA ASP A 188 -8.38 4.06 -0.53
C ASP A 188 -9.09 5.00 0.45
N ASP A 189 -9.69 4.46 1.51
CA ASP A 189 -10.37 5.21 2.58
C ASP A 189 -9.44 5.47 3.77
N ALA A 190 -9.31 6.73 4.18
CA ALA A 190 -8.39 7.11 5.25
C ALA A 190 -8.82 6.57 6.62
N ASP A 191 -10.13 6.64 6.92
CA ASP A 191 -10.65 6.20 8.21
C ASP A 191 -10.56 4.68 8.37
N HIS A 192 -10.86 3.91 7.32
CA HIS A 192 -10.69 2.45 7.28
C HIS A 192 -9.23 2.05 7.47
N THR A 193 -8.31 2.72 6.77
CA THR A 193 -6.87 2.45 6.85
C THR A 193 -6.34 2.71 8.26
N LEU A 194 -6.76 3.82 8.89
CA LEU A 194 -6.41 4.14 10.26
C LEU A 194 -6.99 3.10 11.24
N ARG A 195 -8.29 2.80 11.11
CA ARG A 195 -9.00 1.82 11.94
C ARG A 195 -8.36 0.44 11.89
N ALA A 196 -8.03 -0.04 10.69
CA ALA A 196 -7.38 -1.32 10.50
C ALA A 196 -6.09 -1.41 11.31
N LYS A 197 -5.25 -0.37 11.28
CA LYS A 197 -4.00 -0.32 12.04
C LYS A 197 -4.25 -0.19 13.54
N THR A 198 -5.05 0.78 13.98
CA THR A 198 -5.14 1.13 15.40
C THR A 198 -6.00 0.16 16.21
N GLU A 199 -7.02 -0.44 15.62
CA GLU A 199 -7.95 -1.33 16.33
C GLU A 199 -7.55 -2.81 16.22
N PHE A 200 -6.83 -3.21 15.16
CA PHE A 200 -6.58 -4.64 14.87
C PHE A 200 -5.11 -5.06 14.85
N HIS A 201 -4.15 -4.14 15.06
CA HIS A 201 -2.73 -4.51 15.08
C HIS A 201 -2.40 -5.59 16.13
N ASP A 202 -2.85 -5.43 17.38
CA ASP A 202 -2.56 -6.39 18.45
C ASP A 202 -3.31 -7.70 18.24
N ALA A 203 -4.58 -7.65 17.83
CA ALA A 203 -5.36 -8.86 17.53
C ALA A 203 -4.75 -9.67 16.37
N ALA A 204 -4.24 -9.00 15.32
CA ALA A 204 -3.53 -9.65 14.24
C ALA A 204 -2.20 -10.26 14.70
N ARG A 205 -1.45 -9.57 15.59
CA ARG A 205 -0.23 -10.11 16.22
C ARG A 205 -0.51 -11.38 17.01
N GLU A 206 -1.55 -11.36 17.85
CA GLU A 206 -1.95 -12.51 18.68
C GLU A 206 -2.42 -13.70 17.83
N ALA A 207 -3.12 -13.44 16.73
CA ALA A 207 -3.54 -14.46 15.78
C ALA A 207 -2.42 -14.97 14.85
N GLY A 208 -1.25 -14.33 14.86
CA GLY A 208 -0.15 -14.65 13.94
C GLY A 208 -0.42 -14.26 12.49
N LEU A 209 -1.30 -13.28 12.26
CA LEU A 209 -1.69 -12.80 10.93
C LEU A 209 -0.86 -11.57 10.55
N SER A 210 -0.23 -11.60 9.37
CA SER A 210 0.46 -10.44 8.80
C SER A 210 -0.45 -9.72 7.79
N ALA A 211 -0.77 -8.46 8.06
CA ALA A 211 -1.67 -7.65 7.25
C ALA A 211 -0.96 -6.41 6.69
N VAL A 212 -1.12 -6.13 5.40
CA VAL A 212 -0.75 -4.84 4.81
C VAL A 212 -2.00 -4.21 4.21
N VAL A 213 -2.34 -3.00 4.66
CA VAL A 213 -3.52 -2.28 4.15
C VAL A 213 -3.13 -1.28 3.07
N SER A 214 -4.08 -0.91 2.22
CA SER A 214 -3.88 0.09 1.16
C SER A 214 -2.82 -0.29 0.12
N THR A 215 -2.89 -1.52 -0.42
CA THR A 215 -1.89 -2.11 -1.32
C THR A 215 -2.27 -2.05 -2.80
N GLY A 216 -3.00 -1.01 -3.21
CA GLY A 216 -3.35 -0.75 -4.62
C GLY A 216 -2.21 -0.05 -5.39
N VAL A 217 -2.57 0.69 -6.45
CA VAL A 217 -1.59 1.53 -7.18
C VAL A 217 -1.35 2.86 -6.46
N TYR A 218 -2.42 3.53 -6.05
CA TYR A 218 -2.43 4.67 -5.15
C TYR A 218 -3.74 4.63 -4.36
N PRO A 219 -3.68 4.34 -3.06
CA PRO A 219 -2.49 4.02 -2.27
C PRO A 219 -1.87 2.65 -2.61
N GLY A 220 -0.60 2.45 -2.30
CA GLY A 220 0.15 1.19 -2.31
C GLY A 220 1.53 1.33 -2.96
N LEU A 221 1.60 1.21 -4.28
CA LEU A 221 2.86 1.44 -5.02
C LEU A 221 3.39 2.87 -4.79
N SER A 222 2.48 3.84 -4.77
CA SER A 222 2.75 5.25 -4.45
C SER A 222 3.44 5.45 -3.10
N ASN A 223 2.96 4.77 -2.06
CA ASN A 223 3.52 4.77 -0.72
C ASN A 223 4.95 4.18 -0.73
N VAL A 224 5.15 3.03 -1.37
CA VAL A 224 6.48 2.38 -1.47
C VAL A 224 7.45 3.25 -2.27
N MET A 225 7.00 3.91 -3.33
CA MET A 225 7.82 4.87 -4.08
C MET A 225 8.25 6.04 -3.21
N ALA A 226 7.35 6.59 -2.39
CA ALA A 226 7.68 7.65 -1.44
C ALA A 226 8.66 7.18 -0.37
N ALA A 227 8.41 6.02 0.25
CA ALA A 227 9.28 5.44 1.26
C ALA A 227 10.70 5.21 0.72
N TYR A 228 10.81 4.66 -0.50
CA TYR A 228 12.09 4.47 -1.18
C TYR A 228 12.81 5.80 -1.41
N MET A 229 12.13 6.85 -1.86
CA MET A 229 12.73 8.18 -2.05
C MET A 229 13.14 8.85 -0.73
N CYS A 230 12.51 8.50 0.39
CA CYS A 230 12.77 9.08 1.71
C CYS A 230 13.83 8.33 2.52
N ARG A 231 14.15 7.07 2.19
CA ARG A 231 15.00 6.20 3.01
C ARG A 231 16.19 5.61 2.24
N GLY A 232 17.26 5.33 2.98
CA GLY A 232 18.36 4.45 2.59
C GLY A 232 18.94 4.70 1.18
N ALA A 233 19.11 3.61 0.42
CA ALA A 233 19.69 3.61 -0.92
C ALA A 233 18.79 4.23 -2.00
N GLY A 234 17.50 4.41 -1.72
CA GLY A 234 16.55 4.99 -2.66
C GLY A 234 16.52 6.52 -2.63
N SER A 235 16.96 7.14 -1.53
CA SER A 235 17.14 8.59 -1.46
C SER A 235 18.38 9.02 -2.26
N PRO A 236 18.25 9.93 -3.24
CA PRO A 236 19.41 10.52 -3.91
C PRO A 236 20.21 11.45 -2.98
N PHE A 237 19.69 11.76 -1.79
CA PHE A 237 20.32 12.60 -0.77
C PHE A 237 20.28 11.89 0.60
N PRO A 238 21.08 10.83 0.82
CA PRO A 238 21.00 10.02 2.03
C PRO A 238 21.31 10.79 3.32
N ASP A 239 22.08 11.88 3.22
CA ASP A 239 22.42 12.75 4.36
C ASP A 239 21.36 13.82 4.68
N SER A 240 20.21 13.80 3.99
CA SER A 240 19.10 14.75 4.21
C SER A 240 17.78 14.02 4.31
N SER A 241 16.99 14.35 5.34
CA SER A 241 15.62 13.86 5.45
C SER A 241 14.68 14.61 4.50
N ALA A 242 13.55 13.96 4.20
CA ALA A 242 12.43 14.56 3.48
C ALA A 242 11.72 15.61 4.34
N GLU A 243 11.54 16.81 3.78
CA GLU A 243 10.83 17.94 4.38
C GLU A 243 9.38 18.00 3.87
N LYS A 244 9.20 17.80 2.56
CA LYS A 244 7.89 17.84 1.90
C LYS A 244 7.72 16.66 0.96
N LEU A 245 6.54 16.07 0.98
CA LEU A 245 6.14 14.98 0.11
C LEU A 245 4.83 15.38 -0.58
N ARG A 246 4.80 15.26 -1.90
CA ARG A 246 3.61 15.53 -2.70
C ARG A 246 3.31 14.36 -3.59
N TYR A 247 2.08 13.92 -3.49
CA TYR A 247 1.49 12.96 -4.39
C TYR A 247 0.65 13.65 -5.44
N SER A 248 0.78 13.23 -6.68
CA SER A 248 -0.04 13.72 -7.78
C SER A 248 -0.43 12.57 -8.67
N TYR A 249 -1.72 12.45 -8.94
CA TYR A 249 -2.31 11.36 -9.70
C TYR A 249 -3.09 11.90 -10.89
N PHE A 250 -3.09 11.11 -11.95
CA PHE A 250 -3.86 11.38 -13.13
C PHE A 250 -4.46 10.09 -13.69
N THR A 251 -5.72 10.17 -14.10
CA THR A 251 -6.39 9.09 -14.82
C THR A 251 -7.07 9.60 -16.08
N ALA A 252 -6.79 8.98 -17.23
CA ALA A 252 -7.56 9.19 -18.46
C ALA A 252 -8.87 8.40 -18.40
N GLY A 253 -9.96 9.07 -18.74
CA GLY A 253 -11.31 8.57 -18.55
C GLY A 253 -11.55 8.32 -17.08
N SER A 254 -12.22 7.20 -16.81
CA SER A 254 -12.33 6.62 -15.47
C SER A 254 -11.10 5.81 -15.09
N GLY A 255 -10.21 5.48 -16.04
CA GLY A 255 -9.11 4.53 -15.85
C GLY A 255 -9.52 3.09 -16.15
N GLY A 256 -10.68 2.87 -16.77
CA GLY A 256 -11.27 1.55 -16.96
C GLY A 256 -11.87 0.98 -15.68
N VAL A 257 -12.21 1.86 -14.74
CA VAL A 257 -12.67 1.47 -13.41
C VAL A 257 -14.14 1.06 -13.42
N GLY A 258 -14.51 0.16 -12.53
CA GLY A 258 -15.91 -0.30 -12.39
C GLY A 258 -16.75 0.68 -11.57
N GLU A 259 -18.06 0.42 -11.51
CA GLU A 259 -19.04 1.22 -10.75
C GLU A 259 -18.60 1.52 -9.30
N THR A 260 -17.91 0.58 -8.66
CA THR A 260 -17.37 0.73 -7.30
C THR A 260 -16.43 1.93 -7.15
N ILE A 261 -15.47 2.11 -8.06
CA ILE A 261 -14.51 3.22 -7.96
C ILE A 261 -15.21 4.52 -8.32
N LEU A 262 -16.19 4.50 -9.22
CA LEU A 262 -16.96 5.69 -9.54
C LEU A 262 -17.80 6.17 -8.35
N ALA A 263 -18.41 5.25 -7.61
CA ALA A 263 -19.07 5.56 -6.35
C ALA A 263 -18.07 6.10 -5.31
N THR A 264 -16.88 5.50 -5.23
CA THR A 264 -15.79 5.95 -4.36
C THR A 264 -15.38 7.39 -4.65
N SER A 265 -15.21 7.76 -5.93
CA SER A 265 -14.90 9.14 -6.34
C SER A 265 -15.95 10.14 -5.84
N VAL A 266 -17.23 9.77 -5.84
CA VAL A 266 -18.31 10.62 -5.32
C VAL A 266 -18.23 10.73 -3.78
N LEU A 267 -17.98 9.62 -3.09
CA LEU A 267 -17.86 9.59 -1.62
C LEU A 267 -16.70 10.47 -1.14
N LEU A 268 -15.56 10.42 -1.82
CA LEU A 268 -14.39 11.24 -1.51
C LEU A 268 -14.63 12.75 -1.71
N LEU A 269 -15.59 13.15 -2.55
CA LEU A 269 -15.99 14.57 -2.64
C LEU A 269 -16.70 15.07 -1.38
N GLY A 270 -17.31 14.16 -0.62
CA GLY A 270 -17.96 14.46 0.66
C GLY A 270 -16.98 14.57 1.84
N GLU A 271 -15.68 14.36 1.61
CA GLU A 271 -14.66 14.33 2.66
C GLU A 271 -13.73 15.54 2.54
N PRO A 272 -13.36 16.18 3.67
CA PRO A 272 -12.25 17.13 3.65
C PRO A 272 -10.97 16.41 3.19
N ALA A 273 -10.25 17.04 2.27
CA ALA A 273 -8.94 16.56 1.86
C ALA A 273 -7.92 16.93 2.94
N ALA A 274 -7.53 15.94 3.75
CA ALA A 274 -6.50 16.13 4.75
C ALA A 274 -5.15 16.43 4.09
N GLN A 275 -4.42 17.39 4.66
CA GLN A 275 -3.03 17.71 4.34
C GLN A 275 -2.26 17.90 5.64
N PHE A 276 -0.94 17.79 5.59
CA PHE A 276 -0.06 18.24 6.65
C PHE A 276 0.83 19.37 6.14
N VAL A 277 0.94 20.44 6.92
CA VAL A 277 1.83 21.58 6.64
C VAL A 277 2.61 21.85 7.91
N GLU A 278 3.95 21.70 7.84
CA GLU A 278 4.84 21.94 8.98
C GLU A 278 4.40 21.17 10.25
N GLY A 279 4.01 19.91 10.05
CA GLY A 279 3.60 18.99 11.11
C GLY A 279 2.16 19.17 11.59
N GLN A 280 1.46 20.21 11.15
CA GLN A 280 0.07 20.49 11.53
C GLN A 280 -0.91 19.98 10.48
N ARG A 281 -1.97 19.31 10.93
CA ARG A 281 -3.07 18.89 10.05
C ARG A 281 -3.83 20.13 9.55
N ARG A 282 -4.05 20.17 8.23
CA ARG A 282 -4.82 21.20 7.53
C ARG A 282 -5.81 20.49 6.61
N ASP A 283 -7.08 20.60 6.92
CA ASP A 283 -8.15 20.05 6.08
C ASP A 283 -8.63 21.13 5.11
N VAL A 284 -8.67 20.79 3.83
CA VAL A 284 -9.22 21.66 2.77
C VAL A 284 -10.42 20.98 2.10
N GLY A 285 -11.24 21.73 1.37
CA GLY A 285 -12.36 21.12 0.64
C GLY A 285 -11.86 20.12 -0.42
N ALA A 286 -12.61 19.05 -0.64
CA ALA A 286 -12.39 18.19 -1.80
C ALA A 286 -12.46 19.03 -3.09
N TYR A 287 -11.54 18.76 -4.00
CA TYR A 287 -11.33 19.48 -5.25
C TYR A 287 -11.08 21.01 -5.10
N SER A 288 -10.85 21.53 -3.88
CA SER A 288 -10.80 22.98 -3.62
C SER A 288 -9.51 23.67 -4.10
N GLU A 289 -8.36 23.00 -3.96
CA GLU A 289 -7.06 23.51 -4.39
C GLU A 289 -6.65 22.88 -5.73
N ARG A 290 -6.10 23.69 -6.64
CA ARG A 290 -5.70 23.26 -7.98
C ARG A 290 -4.18 23.35 -8.16
N ASN A 291 -3.59 22.30 -8.70
CA ASN A 291 -2.19 22.24 -9.14
C ASN A 291 -2.10 21.79 -10.60
N VAL A 292 -1.08 22.25 -11.32
CA VAL A 292 -0.74 21.73 -12.65
C VAL A 292 0.53 20.92 -12.52
N VAL A 293 0.46 19.64 -12.90
CA VAL A 293 1.53 18.66 -12.73
C VAL A 293 1.90 18.08 -14.08
N GLU A 294 3.20 17.97 -14.35
CA GLU A 294 3.74 17.34 -15.55
C GLU A 294 4.00 15.84 -15.28
N PHE A 295 3.27 14.96 -15.98
CA PHE A 295 3.36 13.51 -15.87
C PHE A 295 4.24 12.88 -16.96
N GLY A 296 5.28 13.62 -17.36
CA GLY A 296 6.23 13.24 -18.39
C GLY A 296 5.64 13.17 -19.79
N GLN A 297 6.50 12.86 -20.76
CA GLN A 297 6.20 13.02 -22.19
C GLN A 297 4.93 12.31 -22.67
N LYS A 298 4.58 11.16 -22.07
CA LYS A 298 3.41 10.37 -22.49
C LYS A 298 2.08 10.98 -22.07
N VAL A 299 2.02 11.63 -20.91
CA VAL A 299 0.77 12.20 -20.39
C VAL A 299 0.75 13.71 -20.55
N GLY A 300 1.86 14.40 -20.28
CA GLY A 300 1.93 15.84 -20.33
C GLY A 300 1.37 16.51 -19.07
N LYS A 301 1.24 17.83 -19.14
CA LYS A 301 0.64 18.65 -18.07
C LYS A 301 -0.83 18.32 -17.84
N ARG A 302 -1.20 18.13 -16.57
CA ARG A 302 -2.58 17.88 -16.13
C ARG A 302 -2.93 18.71 -14.91
N GLU A 303 -4.20 19.05 -14.80
CA GLU A 303 -4.75 19.69 -13.62
C GLU A 303 -5.10 18.61 -12.60
N CYS A 304 -4.59 18.77 -11.38
CA CYS A 304 -4.85 17.90 -10.24
C CYS A 304 -5.43 18.74 -9.10
N PHE A 305 -6.32 18.16 -8.32
CA PHE A 305 -7.08 18.85 -7.29
C PHE A 305 -6.99 18.11 -5.95
N SER A 306 -7.10 18.85 -4.84
CA SER A 306 -6.98 18.27 -3.49
C SER A 306 -8.03 17.17 -3.26
N LEU A 307 -7.60 15.99 -2.83
CA LEU A 307 -8.50 14.86 -2.54
C LEU A 307 -8.01 14.14 -1.27
N ASN A 308 -8.93 13.62 -0.47
CA ASN A 308 -8.59 12.87 0.72
C ASN A 308 -8.03 11.50 0.33
N LEU A 309 -6.78 11.20 0.69
CA LEU A 309 -6.13 9.94 0.39
C LEU A 309 -5.28 9.46 1.59
N PRO A 310 -5.27 8.16 1.91
CA PRO A 310 -4.64 7.63 3.11
C PRO A 310 -3.13 7.85 3.18
N GLU A 311 -2.46 7.93 2.03
CA GLU A 311 -1.01 8.20 1.91
C GLU A 311 -0.58 9.47 2.63
N VAL A 312 -1.47 10.46 2.71
CA VAL A 312 -1.14 11.72 3.35
C VAL A 312 -0.84 11.53 4.84
N PHE A 313 -1.67 10.76 5.54
CA PHE A 313 -1.48 10.52 6.97
C PHE A 313 -0.52 9.36 7.23
N THR A 314 -0.58 8.29 6.43
CA THR A 314 0.30 7.13 6.59
C THR A 314 1.76 7.49 6.37
N SER A 315 2.09 8.30 5.35
CA SER A 315 3.45 8.80 5.17
C SER A 315 3.88 9.80 6.26
N ARG A 316 2.95 10.60 6.80
CA ARG A 316 3.26 11.45 7.95
C ARG A 316 3.68 10.60 9.16
N GLU A 317 2.96 9.52 9.40
CA GLU A 317 3.18 8.60 10.52
C GLU A 317 4.42 7.72 10.32
N ALA A 318 4.50 7.00 9.21
CA ALA A 318 5.55 6.02 8.94
C ALA A 318 6.89 6.66 8.49
N LEU A 319 6.85 7.75 7.73
CA LEU A 319 8.06 8.42 7.21
C LEU A 319 8.47 9.66 8.03
N GLY A 320 7.59 10.16 8.90
CA GLY A 320 7.88 11.34 9.72
C GLY A 320 7.92 12.66 8.95
N VAL A 321 7.49 12.70 7.68
CA VAL A 321 7.54 13.90 6.83
C VAL A 321 6.52 14.95 7.32
N GLU A 322 6.97 16.17 7.56
CA GLU A 322 6.14 17.20 8.21
C GLU A 322 5.12 17.85 7.27
N THR A 323 5.40 17.92 5.97
CA THR A 323 4.49 18.48 4.98
C THR A 323 4.11 17.43 3.94
N VAL A 324 2.84 17.01 3.92
CA VAL A 324 2.34 15.96 3.01
C VAL A 324 1.03 16.40 2.38
N SER A 325 0.89 16.18 1.07
CA SER A 325 -0.31 16.56 0.31
C SER A 325 -0.53 15.61 -0.86
N ALA A 326 -1.79 15.43 -1.26
CA ALA A 326 -2.17 14.62 -2.41
C ALA A 326 -3.16 15.35 -3.31
N TYR A 327 -2.97 15.16 -4.63
CA TYR A 327 -3.79 15.78 -5.66
C TYR A 327 -4.18 14.77 -6.74
N PHE A 328 -5.41 14.83 -7.23
CA PHE A 328 -5.94 13.92 -8.24
C PHE A 328 -6.55 14.69 -9.42
N GLY A 329 -6.30 14.23 -10.63
CA GLY A 329 -6.86 14.80 -11.86
C GLY A 329 -7.40 13.73 -12.80
N THR A 330 -8.41 14.08 -13.59
CA THR A 330 -8.91 13.23 -14.68
C THR A 330 -8.94 13.95 -16.02
N SER A 331 -9.01 13.17 -17.11
CA SER A 331 -9.31 13.66 -18.46
C SER A 331 -10.53 12.92 -19.01
N PRO A 332 -11.44 13.58 -19.75
CA PRO A 332 -11.39 14.98 -20.15
C PRO A 332 -11.53 15.96 -18.99
N GLY A 333 -10.93 17.15 -19.10
CA GLY A 333 -10.94 18.15 -18.02
C GLY A 333 -12.34 18.63 -17.59
N VAL A 334 -13.36 18.44 -18.45
CA VAL A 334 -14.76 18.69 -18.06
C VAL A 334 -15.21 17.84 -16.88
N TRP A 335 -14.62 16.65 -16.66
CA TRP A 335 -14.91 15.84 -15.48
C TRP A 335 -14.35 16.47 -14.22
N ASN A 336 -13.17 17.10 -14.27
CA ASN A 336 -12.67 17.86 -13.12
C ASN A 336 -13.61 19.01 -12.75
N LEU A 337 -14.16 19.70 -13.76
CA LEU A 337 -15.16 20.74 -13.54
C LEU A 337 -16.44 20.17 -12.91
N ALA A 338 -16.92 19.02 -13.40
CA ALA A 338 -18.10 18.35 -12.82
C ALA A 338 -17.85 17.93 -11.36
N MET A 339 -16.70 17.32 -11.06
CA MET A 339 -16.31 16.94 -9.70
C MET A 339 -16.23 18.16 -8.78
N ARG A 340 -15.65 19.27 -9.26
CA ARG A 340 -15.61 20.53 -8.52
C ARG A 340 -17.00 21.09 -8.24
N MET A 341 -17.88 21.12 -9.24
CA MET A 341 -19.26 21.57 -9.06
C MET A 341 -20.02 20.68 -8.08
N MET A 342 -19.84 19.36 -8.12
CA MET A 342 -20.46 18.45 -7.16
C MET A 342 -19.97 18.74 -5.73
N ALA A 343 -18.66 18.90 -5.53
CA ALA A 343 -18.08 19.22 -4.23
C ALA A 343 -18.58 20.56 -3.66
N ASP A 344 -18.74 21.58 -4.52
CA ASP A 344 -19.15 22.93 -4.09
C ASP A 344 -20.68 23.08 -3.91
N LEU A 345 -21.49 22.35 -4.69
CA LEU A 345 -22.94 22.57 -4.77
C LEU A 345 -23.80 21.51 -4.06
N LEU A 346 -23.30 20.28 -3.91
CA LEU A 346 -24.08 19.21 -3.28
C LEU A 346 -23.83 19.17 -1.76
N PRO A 347 -24.86 18.90 -0.94
CA PRO A 347 -24.68 18.76 0.51
C PRO A 347 -23.73 17.61 0.86
N GLN A 348 -22.90 17.81 1.89
CA GLN A 348 -21.91 16.83 2.32
C GLN A 348 -22.55 15.47 2.69
N ASP A 349 -23.68 15.47 3.38
CA ASP A 349 -24.41 14.24 3.75
C ASP A 349 -24.89 13.46 2.52
N LEU A 350 -25.19 14.15 1.43
CA LEU A 350 -25.58 13.52 0.18
C LEU A 350 -24.36 12.87 -0.50
N LEU A 351 -23.24 13.60 -0.56
CA LEU A 351 -21.98 13.09 -1.13
C LEU A 351 -21.43 11.90 -0.33
N ARG A 352 -21.61 11.87 0.99
CA ARG A 352 -21.25 10.75 1.87
C ARG A 352 -22.25 9.59 1.85
N SER A 353 -23.36 9.69 1.12
CA SER A 353 -24.35 8.61 1.06
C SER A 353 -23.94 7.54 0.06
N ARG A 354 -23.59 6.33 0.54
CA ARG A 354 -23.35 5.14 -0.30
C ARG A 354 -24.49 4.88 -1.28
N LYS A 355 -25.74 5.06 -0.83
CA LYS A 355 -26.91 4.87 -1.68
C LYS A 355 -26.92 5.84 -2.86
N PHE A 356 -26.65 7.12 -2.59
CA PHE A 356 -26.57 8.14 -3.63
C PHE A 356 -25.40 7.89 -4.57
N ALA A 357 -24.19 7.67 -4.03
CA ALA A 357 -22.99 7.42 -4.80
C ALA A 357 -23.14 6.22 -5.74
N ASN A 358 -23.67 5.10 -5.25
CA ASN A 358 -23.92 3.91 -6.07
C ASN A 358 -24.99 4.17 -7.14
N ALA A 359 -26.09 4.84 -6.80
CA ALA A 359 -27.14 5.15 -7.77
C ALA A 359 -26.63 6.07 -8.89
N LEU A 360 -25.87 7.11 -8.53
CA LEU A 360 -25.24 8.01 -9.49
C LEU A 360 -24.22 7.27 -10.36
N ALA A 361 -23.38 6.43 -9.76
CA ALA A 361 -22.40 5.63 -10.49
C ALA A 361 -23.06 4.73 -11.53
N SER A 362 -24.08 3.95 -11.15
CA SER A 362 -24.80 3.09 -12.09
C SER A 362 -25.52 3.89 -13.19
N LEU A 363 -26.04 5.08 -12.87
CA LEU A 363 -26.69 5.95 -13.85
C LEU A 363 -25.70 6.44 -14.93
N ILE A 364 -24.51 6.86 -14.54
CA ILE A 364 -23.54 7.48 -15.47
C ILE A 364 -22.57 6.45 -16.09
N MET A 365 -22.57 5.19 -15.61
CA MET A 365 -21.64 4.15 -16.08
C MET A 365 -21.63 3.96 -17.61
N PRO A 366 -22.77 3.91 -18.33
CA PRO A 366 -22.74 3.77 -19.80
C PRO A 366 -22.00 4.91 -20.51
N LEU A 367 -22.18 6.15 -20.03
CA LEU A 367 -21.46 7.31 -20.55
C LEU A 367 -19.97 7.20 -20.25
N VAL A 368 -19.61 6.78 -19.04
CA VAL A 368 -18.20 6.60 -18.64
C VAL A 368 -17.52 5.56 -19.52
N VAL A 369 -18.16 4.41 -19.80
CA VAL A 369 -17.62 3.40 -20.71
C VAL A 369 -17.39 3.96 -22.11
N ALA A 370 -18.32 4.79 -22.62
CA ALA A 370 -18.17 5.42 -23.93
C ALA A 370 -17.01 6.42 -23.96
N VAL A 371 -16.83 7.22 -22.89
CA VAL A 371 -15.70 8.14 -22.76
C VAL A 371 -14.38 7.38 -22.68
N ASP A 372 -14.30 6.33 -21.86
CA ASP A 372 -13.11 5.49 -21.72
C ASP A 372 -12.65 4.89 -23.06
N ALA A 373 -13.61 4.49 -23.91
CA ALA A 373 -13.30 3.99 -25.25
C ALA A 373 -12.65 5.05 -26.16
N LEU A 374 -12.90 6.34 -25.91
CA LEU A 374 -12.35 7.45 -26.68
C LEU A 374 -11.01 7.96 -26.13
N VAL A 375 -10.91 8.09 -24.80
CA VAL A 375 -9.76 8.74 -24.15
C VAL A 375 -8.74 7.77 -23.56
N GLY A 376 -9.07 6.48 -23.54
CA GLY A 376 -8.24 5.44 -22.95
C GLY A 376 -8.39 5.31 -21.43
N LYS A 377 -7.50 4.53 -20.83
CA LYS A 377 -7.53 4.11 -19.41
C LYS A 377 -6.23 4.39 -18.67
N THR A 378 -5.36 5.18 -19.29
CA THR A 378 -4.02 5.48 -18.79
C THR A 378 -4.09 6.07 -17.40
N THR A 379 -3.32 5.52 -16.47
CA THR A 379 -3.04 6.14 -15.18
C THR A 379 -1.60 6.64 -15.15
N ALA A 380 -1.39 7.75 -14.46
CA ALA A 380 -0.07 8.24 -14.13
C ALA A 380 -0.01 8.74 -12.70
N MET A 381 1.17 8.61 -12.13
CA MET A 381 1.49 9.05 -10.79
C MET A 381 2.84 9.74 -10.81
N ARG A 382 2.92 10.86 -10.09
CA ARG A 382 4.16 11.55 -9.77
C ARG A 382 4.25 11.74 -8.26
N VAL A 383 5.39 11.33 -7.71
CA VAL A 383 5.73 11.53 -6.29
C VAL A 383 6.91 12.49 -6.25
N ASP A 384 6.73 13.64 -5.60
CA ASP A 384 7.76 14.67 -5.46
C ASP A 384 8.21 14.77 -4.00
N VAL A 385 9.52 14.74 -3.76
CA VAL A 385 10.12 14.92 -2.45
C VAL A 385 11.02 16.16 -2.46
N LYS A 386 10.80 17.07 -1.51
CA LYS A 386 11.73 18.15 -1.18
C LYS A 386 12.44 17.77 0.12
N TYR A 387 13.76 17.93 0.14
CA TYR A 387 14.61 17.57 1.27
C TYR A 387 15.06 18.81 2.05
N GLN A 388 15.44 18.63 3.31
CA GLN A 388 15.90 19.73 4.20
C GLN A 388 17.11 20.50 3.65
N ASN A 389 17.96 19.86 2.84
CA ASN A 389 19.07 20.52 2.15
C ASN A 389 18.64 21.43 0.97
N GLY A 390 17.34 21.62 0.75
CA GLY A 390 16.77 22.45 -0.31
C GLY A 390 16.69 21.80 -1.69
N LYS A 391 17.21 20.58 -1.86
CA LYS A 391 17.11 19.82 -3.12
C LYS A 391 15.75 19.13 -3.23
N ALA A 392 15.44 18.66 -4.43
CA ALA A 392 14.23 17.90 -4.71
C ALA A 392 14.51 16.73 -5.65
N SER A 393 13.68 15.70 -5.54
CA SER A 393 13.65 14.56 -6.45
C SER A 393 12.20 14.21 -6.77
N SER A 394 12.00 13.52 -7.88
CA SER A 394 10.69 13.11 -8.38
C SER A 394 10.76 11.68 -8.90
N SER A 395 9.69 10.93 -8.70
CA SER A 395 9.48 9.63 -9.33
C SER A 395 8.21 9.66 -10.18
N LEU A 396 8.20 8.90 -11.27
CA LEU A 396 7.11 8.85 -12.25
C LEU A 396 6.74 7.40 -12.53
N PHE A 397 5.43 7.14 -12.57
CA PHE A 397 4.85 5.89 -13.01
C PHE A 397 3.74 6.19 -14.01
N VAL A 398 3.72 5.48 -15.14
CA VAL A 398 2.65 5.57 -16.15
C VAL A 398 2.30 4.16 -16.60
N HIS A 399 1.02 3.83 -16.56
CA HIS A 399 0.49 2.53 -17.00
C HIS A 399 -0.74 2.73 -17.89
N GLY A 400 -0.90 1.88 -18.91
CA GLY A 400 -1.98 2.03 -19.90
C GLY A 400 -3.38 1.64 -19.40
N ASP A 401 -3.45 0.94 -18.26
CA ASP A 401 -4.69 0.44 -17.65
C ASP A 401 -4.59 0.51 -16.12
N THR A 402 -5.54 1.20 -15.47
CA THR A 402 -5.50 1.44 -14.02
C THR A 402 -5.78 0.16 -13.22
N ALA A 403 -6.68 -0.70 -13.69
CA ALA A 403 -7.01 -1.95 -13.00
C ALA A 403 -5.84 -2.92 -13.04
N ALA A 404 -5.14 -3.00 -14.18
CA ALA A 404 -3.92 -3.79 -14.31
C ALA A 404 -2.80 -3.28 -13.38
N ALA A 405 -2.59 -1.96 -13.30
CA ALA A 405 -1.60 -1.37 -12.39
C ALA A 405 -1.91 -1.68 -10.92
N ALA A 406 -3.17 -1.52 -10.50
CA ALA A 406 -3.61 -1.86 -9.15
C ALA A 406 -3.45 -3.37 -8.86
N GLY A 407 -3.80 -4.23 -9.82
CA GLY A 407 -3.66 -5.68 -9.69
C GLY A 407 -2.19 -6.13 -9.61
N ASN A 408 -1.30 -5.53 -10.39
CA ASN A 408 0.14 -5.78 -10.32
C ASN A 408 0.71 -5.39 -8.96
N SER A 409 0.32 -4.22 -8.43
CA SER A 409 0.74 -3.78 -7.10
C SER A 409 0.24 -4.72 -6.00
N ALA A 410 -1.06 -5.05 -5.98
CA ALA A 410 -1.61 -5.98 -5.02
C ALA A 410 -0.95 -7.37 -5.09
N ALA A 411 -0.59 -7.84 -6.30
CA ALA A 411 0.17 -9.07 -6.48
C ALA A 411 1.62 -8.95 -5.95
N ALA A 412 2.29 -7.80 -6.08
CA ALA A 412 3.62 -7.58 -5.51
C ALA A 412 3.60 -7.63 -3.97
N PHE A 413 2.58 -7.05 -3.33
CA PHE A 413 2.39 -7.19 -1.88
C PHE A 413 1.99 -8.62 -1.47
N ALA A 414 1.19 -9.30 -2.28
CA ALA A 414 0.86 -10.71 -2.06
C ALA A 414 2.12 -11.59 -2.10
N ASP A 415 3.02 -11.33 -3.07
CA ASP A 415 4.32 -12.00 -3.18
C ASP A 415 5.15 -11.79 -1.93
N ARG A 416 5.27 -10.53 -1.48
CA ARG A 416 5.96 -10.17 -0.23
C ARG A 416 5.40 -10.86 1.01
N LEU A 417 4.09 -10.98 1.14
CA LEU A 417 3.43 -11.61 2.30
C LEU A 417 3.57 -13.13 2.30
N LEU A 418 3.79 -13.74 1.13
CA LEU A 418 3.91 -15.19 0.97
C LEU A 418 5.36 -15.67 0.87
N HIS A 419 6.31 -14.73 0.66
CA HIS A 419 7.74 -14.98 0.60
C HIS A 419 8.49 -14.38 1.77
N ASP A 420 9.47 -15.15 2.25
CA ASP A 420 10.48 -14.65 3.16
C ASP A 420 11.51 -13.84 2.35
N GLU A 421 11.50 -12.51 2.51
CA GLU A 421 12.56 -11.67 1.98
C GLU A 421 13.78 -11.80 2.89
N ASN A 422 14.95 -12.06 2.32
CA ASN A 422 16.19 -12.30 3.07
C ASN A 422 16.11 -13.42 4.13
N GLY A 423 15.12 -14.32 4.03
CA GLY A 423 14.87 -15.39 5.01
C GLY A 423 14.01 -14.97 6.21
N GLU A 424 13.44 -13.77 6.20
CA GLU A 424 12.59 -13.26 7.27
C GLU A 424 11.16 -12.93 6.75
N PRO A 425 10.10 -13.56 7.30
CA PRO A 425 8.73 -13.18 6.98
C PRO A 425 8.39 -11.80 7.54
N LEU A 426 7.40 -11.13 6.94
CA LEU A 426 6.82 -9.94 7.56
C LEU A 426 6.19 -10.32 8.90
N GLY A 427 6.58 -9.63 9.97
CA GLY A 427 6.04 -9.89 11.31
C GLY A 427 4.52 -9.74 11.36
N ALA A 428 3.87 -10.54 12.21
CA ALA A 428 2.43 -10.44 12.43
C ALA A 428 2.04 -9.05 12.94
N GLY A 429 0.80 -8.65 12.62
CA GLY A 429 0.27 -7.31 12.86
C GLY A 429 -0.24 -6.66 11.59
N VAL A 430 -0.79 -5.46 11.74
CA VAL A 430 -1.24 -4.61 10.63
C VAL A 430 -0.15 -3.59 10.30
N TRP A 431 0.11 -3.37 9.01
CA TRP A 431 1.19 -2.54 8.48
C TRP A 431 0.70 -1.62 7.35
N TYR A 432 1.30 -0.44 7.26
CA TYR A 432 1.18 0.43 6.11
C TYR A 432 2.24 0.09 5.07
N PRO A 433 2.02 0.38 3.78
CA PRO A 433 3.02 0.10 2.75
C PRO A 433 4.38 0.78 2.99
N GLU A 434 4.39 1.93 3.66
CA GLU A 434 5.61 2.67 4.04
C GLU A 434 6.33 2.12 5.29
N ASP A 435 5.72 1.23 6.06
CA ASP A 435 6.34 0.73 7.29
C ASP A 435 7.65 -0.01 6.97
N ASP A 436 8.63 0.11 7.88
CA ASP A 436 9.91 -0.58 7.73
C ASP A 436 9.73 -2.10 7.67
N GLY A 437 10.45 -2.76 6.75
CA GLY A 437 10.40 -4.21 6.55
C GLY A 437 9.22 -4.70 5.70
N VAL A 438 8.27 -3.82 5.33
CA VAL A 438 7.17 -4.21 4.43
C VAL A 438 7.69 -4.49 3.03
N VAL A 439 8.50 -3.62 2.43
CA VAL A 439 9.20 -3.92 1.17
C VAL A 439 10.69 -3.71 1.37
N GLU A 440 11.49 -4.78 1.30
CA GLU A 440 12.95 -4.69 1.35
C GLU A 440 13.55 -4.93 -0.04
N ASP A 441 13.08 -5.94 -0.76
CA ASP A 441 13.47 -6.22 -2.15
C ASP A 441 12.71 -5.32 -3.15
N HIS A 442 13.14 -4.07 -3.20
CA HIS A 442 12.56 -3.05 -4.07
C HIS A 442 12.69 -3.39 -5.56
N ASP A 443 13.75 -4.09 -5.98
CA ASP A 443 13.96 -4.47 -7.37
C ASP A 443 12.89 -5.49 -7.80
N ARG A 444 12.64 -6.53 -6.98
CA ARG A 444 11.57 -7.50 -7.23
C ARG A 444 10.20 -6.85 -7.18
N PHE A 445 9.94 -6.02 -6.16
CA PHE A 445 8.67 -5.33 -5.98
C PHE A 445 8.36 -4.42 -7.18
N PHE A 446 9.29 -3.54 -7.56
CA PHE A 446 9.09 -2.63 -8.69
C PHE A 446 9.02 -3.36 -10.02
N ARG A 447 9.76 -4.47 -10.22
CA ARG A 447 9.61 -5.32 -11.42
C ARG A 447 8.16 -5.80 -11.58
N MET A 448 7.54 -6.30 -10.52
CA MET A 448 6.16 -6.79 -10.56
C MET A 448 5.17 -5.64 -10.81
N CYS A 449 5.31 -4.55 -10.05
CA CYS A 449 4.44 -3.38 -10.17
C CYS A 449 4.49 -2.73 -11.57
N THR A 450 5.65 -2.79 -12.24
CA THR A 450 5.88 -2.12 -13.54
C THR A 450 5.65 -3.01 -14.75
N GLU A 451 5.13 -4.23 -14.56
CA GLU A 451 4.71 -5.10 -15.66
C GLU A 451 3.68 -4.36 -16.55
N GLY A 452 4.00 -4.14 -17.83
CA GLY A 452 3.14 -3.42 -18.76
C GLY A 452 3.19 -1.89 -18.64
N CYS A 453 4.09 -1.34 -17.81
CA CYS A 453 4.27 0.11 -17.70
C CYS A 453 4.70 0.76 -19.00
N GLN A 454 4.20 1.96 -19.20
CA GLN A 454 4.55 2.82 -20.32
C GLN A 454 5.73 3.73 -20.00
N ALA A 455 5.91 4.09 -18.73
CA ALA A 455 7.07 4.80 -18.21
C ALA A 455 7.22 4.51 -16.70
N PHE A 456 8.45 4.37 -16.24
CA PHE A 456 8.79 4.26 -14.83
C PHE A 456 10.15 4.90 -14.58
N ALA A 457 10.24 5.75 -13.56
CA ALA A 457 11.47 6.40 -13.16
C ALA A 457 11.45 6.67 -11.66
N MET A 458 12.54 6.33 -10.97
CA MET A 458 12.70 6.55 -9.53
C MET A 458 13.74 7.62 -9.24
N SER A 459 13.45 8.48 -8.25
CA SER A 459 14.40 9.39 -7.61
C SER A 459 15.19 10.29 -8.58
N GLN A 460 14.54 10.74 -9.67
CA GLN A 460 15.16 11.60 -10.68
C GLN A 460 15.13 13.07 -10.26
N ALA A 461 16.03 13.88 -10.83
CA ALA A 461 15.88 15.32 -10.74
C ALA A 461 14.57 15.76 -11.43
N PRO A 462 13.74 16.65 -10.84
CA PRO A 462 12.39 16.96 -11.35
C PRO A 462 12.35 17.33 -12.83
N TRP A 463 13.31 18.16 -13.29
CA TRP A 463 13.40 18.61 -14.68
C TRP A 463 13.68 17.49 -15.69
N ARG A 464 14.23 16.34 -15.28
CA ARG A 464 14.44 15.19 -16.18
C ARG A 464 13.15 14.45 -16.53
N LEU A 465 12.11 14.60 -15.71
CA LEU A 465 10.81 14.01 -15.96
C LEU A 465 9.92 14.94 -16.78
N GLU A 466 10.27 16.23 -16.85
CA GLU A 466 9.54 17.21 -17.62
C GLU A 466 9.87 17.05 -19.11
N GLN A 467 8.96 17.49 -19.98
CA GLN A 467 9.22 17.47 -21.41
C GLN A 467 10.42 18.37 -21.71
N ASP A 468 11.46 17.82 -22.33
CA ASP A 468 12.40 18.65 -23.08
C ASP A 468 11.57 19.36 -24.14
N GLY A 469 11.43 20.69 -24.03
CA GLY A 469 10.88 21.49 -25.11
C GLY A 469 11.58 21.07 -26.41
N LEU A 470 10.82 20.93 -27.49
CA LEU A 470 11.34 20.39 -28.73
C LEU A 470 12.55 21.25 -29.12
N ARG A 471 13.75 20.66 -29.14
CA ARG A 471 15.00 21.41 -29.31
C ARG A 471 15.14 21.77 -30.79
N ILE A 472 14.45 22.81 -31.22
CA ILE A 472 14.62 23.41 -32.53
C ILE A 472 15.96 24.14 -32.45
N GLY A 473 16.96 23.73 -33.23
CA GLY A 473 18.37 24.10 -33.06
C GLY A 473 18.67 25.59 -32.78
N MET A 474 19.91 25.87 -32.32
CA MET A 474 20.39 27.19 -31.84
C MET A 474 19.86 27.62 -30.46
N GLY A 475 19.52 26.68 -29.58
CA GLY A 475 19.19 26.99 -28.18
C GLY A 475 17.78 27.53 -27.96
N LEU A 476 16.87 27.33 -28.93
CA LEU A 476 15.44 27.59 -28.80
C LEU A 476 14.72 26.32 -28.32
N TYR A 477 13.77 26.51 -27.41
CA TYR A 477 12.91 25.45 -26.86
C TYR A 477 11.47 25.81 -27.21
N LEU A 478 10.70 24.83 -27.70
CA LEU A 478 9.27 24.97 -27.99
C LEU A 478 8.42 24.14 -27.01
#